data_AF-V5HJP7-F1
#
_entry.id   AF-V5HJP7-F1
#
_cell.length_a   1.000
_cell.length_b   1.000
_cell.length_c   1.000
_cell.angle_alpha   90.00
_cell.angle_beta   90.00
_cell.angle_gamma   90.00
#
_symmetry.space_group_name_H-M   'P 1'
#
loop_
_entity.id
_entity.type
_entity.pdbx_description
1 polymer ?
#
loop_
_entity_poly.entity_id
_entity_poly.type
_entity_poly.pdbx_seq_one_letter_code
_entity_poly.pdbx_strand_id
1 'polypeptide(L)' 'NNENELFSVEYCGTNCTQQNNGSWTKCNGNCTCYHEDGKTAGLCLSTEYTDFTQFPNLTNEEIDRVTPRPEEIQSH' A
#
# COMPACT_ATOMS: atom_id res chain seq x y z
N ASN A 1 -14.13 -10.61 10.04
CA ASN A 1 -13.30 -9.47 9.60
C ASN A 1 -13.30 -8.44 10.69
N ASN A 2 -12.12 -8.04 11.16
CA ASN A 2 -11.98 -6.81 11.93
C ASN A 2 -12.06 -5.66 10.91
N GLU A 3 -13.13 -4.87 10.95
CA GLU A 3 -13.35 -3.76 10.01
C GLU A 3 -12.33 -2.62 10.20
N ASN A 4 -11.58 -2.67 11.31
CA ASN A 4 -10.56 -1.70 11.67
C ASN A 4 -9.14 -2.13 11.31
N GLU A 5 -8.96 -3.22 10.57
CA GLU A 5 -7.63 -3.66 10.13
C GLU A 5 -7.63 -3.88 8.62
N LEU A 6 -6.62 -3.35 7.93
CA LEU A 6 -6.42 -3.56 6.50
C LEU A 6 -5.03 -4.14 6.27
N PHE A 7 -5.01 -5.30 5.62
CA PHE A 7 -3.79 -5.86 5.04
C PHE A 7 -3.89 -5.72 3.52
N SER A 8 -2.94 -4.98 2.93
CA SER A 8 -2.86 -4.77 1.50
C SER A 8 -1.61 -5.43 0.92
N VAL A 9 -1.74 -5.90 -0.33
CA VAL A 9 -0.64 -6.44 -1.12
C VAL A 9 -0.71 -5.78 -2.49
N GLU A 10 0.37 -5.12 -2.89
CA GLU A 10 0.43 -4.44 -4.19
C GLU A 10 1.63 -4.90 -5.00
N TYR A 11 1.43 -5.01 -6.31
CA TYR A 11 2.49 -5.35 -7.23
C TYR A 11 3.32 -4.12 -7.58
N CYS A 12 4.63 -4.23 -7.39
CA CYS A 12 5.56 -3.10 -7.57
C CYS A 12 5.97 -2.84 -9.03
N GLY A 13 5.21 -3.38 -9.98
CA GLY A 13 5.46 -3.16 -11.42
C GLY A 13 6.62 -3.96 -12.00
N THR A 14 7.28 -4.84 -11.23
CA THR A 14 8.35 -5.70 -11.74
C THR A 14 8.35 -7.10 -11.15
N ASN A 15 8.74 -8.08 -11.97
CA ASN A 15 9.01 -9.44 -11.53
C ASN A 15 10.42 -9.52 -10.91
N CYS A 16 10.65 -10.59 -10.15
CA CYS A 16 11.97 -10.98 -9.69
C CYS A 16 12.30 -12.40 -10.17
N THR A 17 13.58 -12.69 -10.40
CA THR A 17 14.04 -14.02 -10.85
C THR A 17 15.23 -14.49 -10.04
N GLN A 18 15.35 -15.81 -9.93
CA GLN A 18 16.51 -16.43 -9.30
C GLN A 18 17.69 -16.40 -10.27
N GLN A 19 18.81 -15.88 -9.79
CA GLN A 19 20.08 -15.84 -10.50
C GLN A 19 20.81 -17.18 -10.38
N ASN A 20 21.80 -17.41 -11.26
CA ASN A 20 22.58 -18.65 -11.27
C ASN A 20 23.35 -18.95 -9.97
N ASN A 21 23.61 -17.92 -9.17
CA ASN A 21 24.24 -18.04 -7.84
C ASN A 21 23.23 -18.36 -6.73
N GLY A 22 21.96 -18.61 -7.07
CA GLY A 22 20.87 -18.91 -6.14
C GLY A 22 20.20 -17.68 -5.50
N SER A 23 20.79 -16.48 -5.64
CA SER A 23 20.21 -15.24 -5.12
C SER A 23 19.07 -14.73 -6.01
N TRP A 24 18.16 -13.94 -5.46
CA TRP A 24 17.06 -13.33 -6.23
C TRP A 24 17.41 -11.90 -6.66
N THR A 25 16.94 -11.50 -7.84
CA THR A 25 17.01 -10.10 -8.28
C THR A 25 16.33 -9.20 -7.25
N LYS A 26 16.99 -8.08 -6.92
CA LYS A 26 16.46 -7.11 -5.96
C LYS A 26 15.23 -6.40 -6.52
N CYS A 27 14.23 -6.24 -5.66
CA CYS A 27 13.10 -5.37 -5.89
C CYS A 27 13.45 -3.93 -5.46
N ASN A 28 12.77 -2.94 -6.03
CA ASN A 28 12.97 -1.54 -5.70
C ASN A 28 12.07 -1.11 -4.52
N GLY A 29 12.45 -0.02 -3.83
CA GLY A 29 11.61 0.58 -2.78
C GLY A 29 11.41 -0.34 -1.57
N ASN A 30 10.17 -0.39 -1.07
CA ASN A 30 9.76 -1.22 0.06
C ASN A 30 9.33 -2.65 -0.36
N CYS A 31 9.58 -3.04 -1.60
CA CYS A 31 9.08 -4.28 -2.15
C CYS A 31 10.00 -5.46 -1.83
N THR A 32 9.38 -6.62 -1.60
CA THR A 32 10.07 -7.88 -1.37
C THR A 32 9.77 -8.84 -2.52
N CYS A 33 10.75 -9.67 -2.89
CA CYS A 33 10.55 -10.70 -3.91
C CYS A 33 9.84 -11.90 -3.27
N TYR A 34 8.63 -12.19 -3.74
CA TYR A 34 7.86 -13.37 -3.34
C TYR A 34 7.81 -14.36 -4.50
N HIS A 35 8.11 -15.62 -4.21
CA HIS A 35 8.12 -16.69 -5.19
C HIS A 35 7.50 -17.95 -4.57
N GLU A 36 6.93 -18.80 -5.42
CA GLU A 36 6.50 -20.12 -5.01
C GLU A 36 7.71 -21.07 -4.92
N ASP A 37 7.60 -22.09 -4.09
CA ASP A 37 8.64 -23.11 -3.95
C ASP A 37 8.86 -23.85 -5.27
N GLY A 38 10.14 -24.05 -5.64
CA GLY A 38 10.53 -24.70 -6.89
C GLY A 38 10.36 -23.85 -8.15
N LYS A 39 9.94 -22.58 -8.03
CA LYS A 39 9.93 -21.61 -9.14
C LYS A 39 11.16 -20.71 -9.10
N THR A 40 11.62 -20.30 -10.28
CA THR A 40 12.74 -19.36 -10.46
C THR A 40 12.28 -17.97 -10.88
N ALA A 41 10.97 -17.75 -10.94
CA ALA A 41 10.34 -16.47 -11.18
C ALA A 41 9.36 -16.16 -10.03
N GLY A 42 9.32 -14.89 -9.64
CA GLY A 42 8.50 -14.35 -8.58
C GLY A 42 8.06 -12.94 -8.90
N LEU A 43 7.32 -12.34 -7.97
CA LEU A 43 6.79 -10.99 -8.08
C LEU A 43 7.40 -10.12 -6.99
N CYS A 44 7.76 -8.88 -7.34
CA CYS A 44 8.06 -7.88 -6.34
C CYS A 44 6.74 -7.31 -5.82
N LEU A 45 6.45 -7.57 -4.54
CA LEU A 45 5.24 -7.11 -3.88
C LEU A 45 5.59 -6.22 -2.69
N SER A 46 4.81 -5.17 -2.47
CA SER A 46 4.75 -4.46 -1.20
C SER A 46 3.62 -5.05 -0.36
N THR A 47 3.86 -5.17 0.94
CA THR A 47 2.85 -5.57 1.90
C THR A 47 2.75 -4.48 2.96
N GLU A 48 1.53 -4.10 3.29
CA GLU A 48 1.26 -3.10 4.31
C GLU A 48 0.14 -3.58 5.23
N TYR A 49 0.30 -3.26 6.50
CA TYR A 49 -0.70 -3.50 7.52
C TYR A 49 -1.06 -2.18 8.17
N THR A 50 -2.34 -1.84 8.14
CA THR A 50 -2.90 -0.64 8.75
C THR A 50 -3.92 -1.04 9.80
N ASP A 51 -3.65 -0.66 11.05
CA ASP A 51 -4.60 -0.75 12.15
C ASP A 51 -5.28 0.61 12.32
N PHE A 52 -6.56 0.69 11.97
CA PHE A 52 -7.34 1.91 12.08
C PHE A 52 -7.74 2.25 13.51
N THR A 53 -7.61 1.32 14.47
CA THR A 53 -7.88 1.61 15.89
C THR A 53 -6.89 2.59 16.50
N GLN A 54 -5.72 2.76 15.87
CA GLN A 54 -4.74 3.77 16.27
C GLN A 54 -5.20 5.21 15.98
N PHE A 55 -6.18 5.38 15.09
CA PHE A 55 -6.72 6.70 14.77
C PHE A 55 -7.92 7.01 15.67
N PRO A 56 -8.00 8.23 16.22
CA PRO A 56 -9.17 8.64 17.00
C PRO A 56 -10.40 8.72 16.10
N ASN A 57 -11.57 8.41 16.66
CA ASN A 57 -12.84 8.74 16.02
C ASN A 57 -12.96 10.26 15.90
N LEU A 58 -13.08 10.75 14.67
CA LEU A 58 -13.30 12.16 14.42
C LEU A 58 -14.75 12.54 14.76
N THR A 59 -14.90 13.71 15.38
CA THR A 59 -16.20 14.36 15.53
C THR A 59 -16.64 14.99 14.20
N ASN A 60 -17.95 15.19 14.04
CA ASN A 60 -18.48 15.88 12.84
C ASN A 60 -17.86 17.28 12.67
N GLU A 61 -17.58 17.99 13.77
CA GLU A 61 -16.94 19.31 13.75
C GLU A 61 -15.50 19.27 13.21
N GLU A 62 -14.76 18.19 13.48
CA GLU A 62 -13.42 17.99 12.93
C GLU A 62 -13.45 17.70 11.44
N ILE A 63 -14.40 16.89 10.98
CA ILE A 63 -14.60 16.57 9.57
C ILE A 63 -15.02 17.84 8.80
N ASP A 64 -15.96 18.62 9.32
CA ASP A 64 -16.42 19.87 8.69
C ASP A 64 -15.29 20.90 8.55
N ARG A 65 -14.35 20.96 9.50
CA ARG A 65 -13.21 21.88 9.44
C ARG A 65 -12.21 21.54 8.33
N VAL A 66 -12.06 20.26 7.99
CA VAL A 66 -11.09 19.80 6.97
C VAL A 66 -11.73 19.56 5.61
N THR A 67 -13.07 19.60 5.52
CA THR A 67 -13.79 19.44 4.27
C THR A 67 -13.42 20.56 3.28
N PRO A 68 -12.96 20.23 2.06
CA PRO A 68 -12.65 21.24 1.05
C PRO A 68 -13.88 22.11 0.77
N ARG A 69 -13.72 23.43 0.92
CA ARG A 69 -14.80 24.37 0.59
C ARG A 69 -14.91 24.52 -0.93
N PRO A 70 -16.13 24.62 -1.48
CA PRO A 70 -16.31 24.97 -2.89
C PRO A 70 -15.56 26.27 -3.19
N GLU A 71 -14.88 26.33 -4.34
CA GLU A 71 -14.34 27.59 -4.83
C GLU A 71 -15.48 28.59 -5.04
N GLU A 72 -15.41 29.76 -4.39
CA GLU A 72 -16.32 30.86 -4.67
C GLU A 72 -16.06 31.33 -6.10
N ILE A 73 -16.89 30.88 -7.04
CA ILE A 73 -16.93 31.47 -8.38
C ILE A 73 -17.51 32.88 -8.22
N GLN A 74 -16.63 33.89 -8.11
CA GLN A 74 -17.04 35.29 -8.18
C GLN A 74 -17.58 35.57 -9.59
N SER A 75 -18.92 35.58 -9.72
CA SER A 75 -19.57 36.07 -10.93
C SER A 75 -19.49 37.61 -10.93
N HIS A 76 -18.76 38.14 -11.91
CA HIS A 76 -18.73 39.56 -12.25
C HIS A 76 -20.04 40.06 -12.85
#